data_AF-A0A8I0FEE5-F1
#
_entry.id   AF-A0A8I0FEE5-F1
#
_cell.length_a   1.000
_cell.length_b   1.000
_cell.length_c   1.000
_cell.angle_alpha   90.00
_cell.angle_beta   90.00
_cell.angle_gamma   90.00
#
_symmetry.space_group_name_H-M   'P 1'
#
loop_
_entity.id
_entity.type
_entity.pdbx_description
1 polymer ?
#
loop_
_entity_poly.entity_id
_entity_poly.type
_entity_poly.pdbx_seq_one_letter_code
_entity_poly.pdbx_strand_id
1 'polypeptide(L)'
;IRKLFADAEGELKKIQDKKIGKSKVLLSEFLLADLTNEDNLIRYAHNSKLIQGLEGIKEQFRKDCPILAEMMDAQCEAIDERRRLVNEALEPLGYLGTFKEGQKIKECWEVVNEDVCELIATYLTNTELEKFIADSQKCK
;
A
#
# COMPACT_ATOMS: atom_id res chain seq x y z
N ILE A 1 31.61 5.75 8.76
CA ILE A 1 31.11 4.96 7.61
C ILE A 1 31.26 3.44 7.85
N ARG A 2 32.47 2.86 7.97
CA ARG A 2 32.63 1.39 8.17
C ARG A 2 31.86 0.80 9.36
N LYS A 3 31.83 1.51 10.50
CA LYS A 3 31.08 1.07 11.70
C LYS A 3 29.57 1.02 11.46
N LEU A 4 29.00 2.04 10.81
CA LEU A 4 27.57 2.10 10.49
C LEU A 4 27.13 0.92 9.62
N PHE A 5 27.92 0.56 8.60
CA PHE A 5 27.63 -0.61 7.76
C PHE A 5 27.70 -1.92 8.54
N ALA A 6 28.67 -2.08 9.42
CA ALA A 6 28.77 -3.27 10.28
C ALA A 6 27.59 -3.37 11.27
N ASP A 7 27.17 -2.24 11.84
CA ASP A 7 26.03 -2.17 12.75
C ASP A 7 24.71 -2.49 11.99
N ALA A 8 24.52 -1.97 10.78
CA ALA A 8 23.39 -2.27 9.91
C ALA A 8 23.34 -3.76 9.49
N GLU A 9 24.49 -4.34 9.14
CA GLU A 9 24.59 -5.78 8.83
C GLU A 9 24.26 -6.63 10.07
N GLY A 10 24.67 -6.18 11.25
CA GLY A 10 24.31 -6.78 12.53
C GLY A 10 22.81 -6.74 12.80
N GLU A 11 22.14 -5.62 12.52
CA GLU A 11 20.68 -5.52 12.60
C GLU A 11 19.98 -6.44 11.59
N LEU A 12 20.47 -6.50 10.34
CA LEU A 12 19.90 -7.35 9.31
C LEU A 12 19.95 -8.84 9.69
N LYS A 13 21.07 -9.30 10.26
CA LYS A 13 21.21 -10.68 10.77
C LYS A 13 20.22 -11.01 11.88
N LYS A 14 19.86 -10.06 12.75
CA LYS A 14 18.86 -10.28 13.82
C LYS A 14 17.46 -10.53 13.27
N ILE A 15 17.17 -10.07 12.05
CA ILE A 15 15.83 -10.06 11.48
C ILE A 15 15.66 -11.00 10.29
N GLN A 16 16.74 -11.66 9.86
CA GLN A 16 16.79 -12.49 8.66
C GLN A 16 15.71 -13.58 8.61
N ASP A 17 15.43 -14.23 9.74
CA ASP A 17 14.42 -15.28 9.85
C ASP A 17 13.11 -14.81 10.51
N LYS A 18 13.01 -13.52 10.85
CA LYS A 18 11.81 -12.97 11.50
C LYS A 18 10.71 -12.79 10.46
N LYS A 19 9.51 -13.30 10.77
CA LYS A 19 8.31 -13.13 9.93
C LYS A 19 7.45 -11.99 10.44
N ILE A 20 6.78 -11.30 9.51
CA ILE A 20 5.88 -10.19 9.83
C ILE A 20 4.49 -10.74 10.14
N GLY A 21 4.18 -10.88 11.43
CA GLY A 21 2.87 -11.35 11.90
C GLY A 21 2.44 -12.66 11.23
N LYS A 22 1.19 -12.70 10.75
CA LYS A 22 0.61 -13.87 10.05
C LYS A 22 0.82 -13.86 8.53
N SER A 23 1.50 -12.85 7.99
CA SER A 23 1.71 -12.70 6.53
C SER A 23 2.66 -13.77 5.96
N LYS A 24 3.50 -14.36 6.82
CA LYS A 24 4.63 -15.24 6.47
C LYS A 24 5.75 -14.57 5.66
N VAL A 25 5.63 -13.29 5.31
CA VAL A 25 6.69 -12.49 4.68
C VAL A 25 7.84 -12.32 5.67
N LEU A 26 9.08 -12.52 5.22
CA LEU A 26 10.26 -12.27 6.05
C LEU A 26 10.52 -10.77 6.15
N LEU A 27 10.92 -10.33 7.34
CA LEU A 27 11.18 -8.92 7.63
C LEU A 27 12.34 -8.38 6.79
N SER A 28 13.38 -9.18 6.58
CA SER A 28 14.50 -8.84 5.69
C SER A 28 14.09 -8.77 4.22
N GLU A 29 13.23 -9.67 3.74
CA GLU A 29 12.74 -9.64 2.35
C GLU A 29 11.88 -8.40 2.10
N PHE A 30 11.05 -8.04 3.07
CA PHE A 30 10.24 -6.82 3.00
C PHE A 30 11.11 -5.57 2.93
N LEU A 31 12.07 -5.42 3.84
CA LEU A 31 12.92 -4.22 3.91
C LEU A 31 13.81 -4.03 2.68
N LEU A 32 14.28 -5.13 2.10
CA LEU A 32 15.15 -5.13 0.92
C LEU A 32 14.38 -5.16 -0.40
N ALA A 33 13.04 -5.18 -0.35
CA ALA A 33 12.25 -5.18 -1.56
C ALA A 33 12.34 -3.83 -2.26
N ASP A 34 12.49 -3.90 -3.58
CA ASP A 34 12.37 -2.74 -4.45
C ASP A 34 10.88 -2.43 -4.67
N LEU A 35 10.37 -1.37 -4.03
CA LEU A 35 9.00 -0.90 -4.23
C LEU A 35 8.85 0.06 -5.41
N THR A 36 9.92 0.38 -6.13
CA THR A 36 9.79 1.01 -7.46
C THR A 36 9.30 -0.01 -8.50
N ASN A 37 9.44 -1.30 -8.19
CA ASN A 37 8.76 -2.36 -8.90
C ASN A 37 7.29 -2.44 -8.45
N GLU A 38 6.39 -2.10 -9.37
CA GLU A 38 4.93 -2.10 -9.17
C GLU A 38 4.39 -3.45 -8.67
N ASP A 39 4.95 -4.59 -9.13
CA ASP A 39 4.48 -5.91 -8.67
C ASP A 39 4.73 -6.11 -7.18
N ASN A 40 5.89 -5.67 -6.68
CA ASN A 40 6.20 -5.73 -5.24
C ASN A 40 5.28 -4.81 -4.44
N LEU A 41 5.09 -3.58 -4.93
CA LEU A 41 4.24 -2.58 -4.30
C LEU A 41 2.79 -3.06 -4.21
N ILE A 42 2.21 -3.52 -5.32
CA ILE A 42 0.86 -4.11 -5.40
C ILE A 42 0.75 -5.32 -4.48
N ARG A 43 1.72 -6.25 -4.53
CA ARG A 43 1.70 -7.46 -3.71
C ARG A 43 1.66 -7.16 -2.22
N TYR A 44 2.45 -6.19 -1.76
CA TYR A 44 2.50 -5.85 -0.34
C TYR A 44 1.35 -4.97 0.11
N ALA A 45 0.93 -4.00 -0.70
CA ALA A 45 -0.20 -3.13 -0.38
C ALA A 45 -1.53 -3.88 -0.25
N HIS A 46 -1.71 -5.00 -0.94
CA HIS A 46 -2.91 -5.84 -0.82
C HIS A 46 -2.79 -6.96 0.23
N ASN A 47 -1.62 -7.14 0.84
CA ASN A 47 -1.45 -8.15 1.87
C ASN A 47 -1.90 -7.61 3.24
N SER A 48 -3.20 -7.74 3.53
CA SER A 48 -3.79 -7.28 4.80
C SER A 48 -3.10 -7.85 6.04
N LYS A 49 -2.59 -9.09 5.97
CA LYS A 49 -1.85 -9.72 7.08
C LYS A 49 -0.46 -9.12 7.26
N LEU A 50 0.16 -8.62 6.19
CA LEU A 50 1.43 -7.89 6.26
C LEU A 50 1.20 -6.55 6.96
N ILE A 51 0.20 -5.78 6.52
CA ILE A 51 -0.14 -4.46 7.07
C ILE A 51 -0.42 -4.55 8.58
N GLN A 52 -1.33 -5.44 8.99
CA GLN A 52 -1.62 -5.66 10.42
C GLN A 52 -0.38 -6.11 11.20
N GLY A 53 0.48 -6.91 10.56
CA GLY A 53 1.73 -7.36 11.16
C GLY A 53 2.74 -6.22 11.35
N LEU A 54 2.85 -5.31 10.38
CA LEU A 54 3.70 -4.12 10.43
C LEU A 54 3.26 -3.18 11.56
N GLU A 55 1.97 -2.88 11.64
CA GLU A 55 1.38 -2.08 12.73
C GLU A 55 1.72 -2.66 14.11
N GLY A 56 1.68 -3.99 14.24
CA GLY A 56 1.98 -4.68 15.49
C GLY A 56 3.45 -4.70 15.90
N ILE A 57 4.40 -4.45 14.98
CA ILE A 57 5.84 -4.53 15.26
C ILE A 57 6.58 -3.21 15.15
N LYS A 58 6.01 -2.17 14.54
CA LYS A 58 6.70 -0.92 14.16
C LYS A 58 7.46 -0.27 15.32
N GLU A 59 6.79 -0.09 16.46
CA GLU A 59 7.39 0.52 17.66
C GLU A 59 8.53 -0.32 18.26
N GLN A 60 8.35 -1.64 18.35
CA GLN A 60 9.39 -2.52 18.88
C GLN A 60 10.57 -2.62 17.91
N PHE A 61 10.30 -2.66 16.60
CA PHE A 61 11.31 -2.71 15.57
C PHE A 61 12.23 -1.48 15.61
N ARG A 62 11.66 -0.27 15.78
CA ARG A 62 12.45 0.97 15.93
C ARG A 62 13.42 0.91 17.11
N LYS A 63 13.04 0.24 18.20
CA LYS A 63 13.91 0.05 19.37
C LYS A 63 14.99 -1.01 19.16
N ASP A 64 14.62 -2.12 18.52
CA ASP A 64 15.50 -3.28 18.33
C ASP A 64 16.50 -3.09 17.18
N CYS A 65 16.10 -2.35 16.15
CA CYS A 65 16.81 -2.13 14.89
C CYS A 65 16.71 -0.65 14.47
N PRO A 66 17.29 0.28 15.24
CA PRO A 66 17.17 1.72 14.98
C PRO A 66 17.79 2.16 13.64
N ILE A 67 18.80 1.47 13.12
CA ILE A 67 19.41 1.83 11.82
C ILE A 67 18.48 1.43 10.68
N LEU A 68 17.86 0.25 10.76
CA LEU A 68 16.92 -0.23 9.75
C LEU A 68 15.50 0.36 9.90
N ALA A 69 15.20 1.06 11.00
CA ALA A 69 13.90 1.67 11.25
C ALA A 69 13.49 2.67 10.17
N GLU A 70 14.42 3.48 9.68
CA GLU A 70 14.16 4.44 8.59
C GLU A 70 13.75 3.73 7.29
N MET A 71 14.34 2.55 7.00
CA MET A 71 13.94 1.75 5.84
C MET A 71 12.53 1.19 6.03
N MET A 72 12.18 0.77 7.25
CA MET A 72 10.82 0.31 7.57
C MET A 72 9.79 1.42 7.34
N ASP A 73 10.08 2.64 7.78
CA ASP A 73 9.18 3.77 7.61
C ASP A 73 8.96 4.09 6.12
N ALA A 74 10.03 4.16 5.33
CA ALA A 74 9.93 4.40 3.88
C ALA A 74 9.11 3.32 3.15
N GLN A 75 9.29 2.04 3.53
CA GLN A 75 8.52 0.93 2.97
C GLN A 75 7.03 1.04 3.34
N CYS A 76 6.72 1.42 4.59
CA CYS A 76 5.35 1.65 5.04
C CYS A 76 4.71 2.83 4.29
N GLU A 77 5.42 3.94 4.15
CA GLU A 77 4.92 5.15 3.47
C GLU A 77 4.53 4.86 2.01
N ALA A 78 5.37 4.13 1.28
CA ALA A 78 5.06 3.73 -0.09
C ALA A 78 3.79 2.85 -0.18
N ILE A 79 3.62 1.93 0.76
CA ILE A 79 2.43 1.07 0.85
C ILE A 79 1.18 1.88 1.20
N ASP A 80 1.27 2.78 2.16
CA ASP A 80 0.15 3.61 2.58
C ASP A 80 -0.29 4.55 1.46
N GLU A 81 0.66 5.14 0.73
CA GLU A 81 0.37 5.95 -0.45
C GLU A 81 -0.32 5.13 -1.55
N ARG A 82 0.18 3.93 -1.83
CA ARG A 82 -0.48 3.00 -2.77
C ARG A 82 -1.92 2.71 -2.37
N ARG A 83 -2.17 2.42 -1.09
CA ARG A 83 -3.52 2.14 -0.59
C ARG A 83 -4.43 3.36 -0.66
N ARG A 84 -3.89 4.56 -0.40
CA ARG A 84 -4.60 5.83 -0.57
C ARG A 84 -5.07 6.00 -2.01
N LEU A 85 -4.17 5.82 -2.99
CA LEU A 85 -4.50 5.92 -4.42
C LEU A 85 -5.58 4.91 -4.84
N VAL A 86 -5.48 3.65 -4.39
CA VAL A 86 -6.50 2.63 -4.67
C VAL A 86 -7.86 3.07 -4.14
N ASN A 87 -7.93 3.50 -2.88
CA ASN A 87 -9.18 3.93 -2.25
C ASN A 87 -9.78 5.17 -2.94
N GLU A 88 -8.96 6.15 -3.34
CA GLU A 88 -9.41 7.35 -4.05
C GLU A 88 -9.91 7.03 -5.46
N ALA A 89 -9.40 5.98 -6.11
CA ALA A 89 -9.87 5.55 -7.41
C ALA A 89 -11.19 4.77 -7.37
N LEU A 90 -11.60 4.24 -6.21
CA LEU A 90 -12.83 3.45 -6.08
C LEU A 90 -14.09 4.27 -6.45
N GLU A 91 -14.26 5.45 -5.85
CA GLU A 91 -15.43 6.33 -6.12
C GLU A 91 -15.59 6.60 -7.63
N PRO A 92 -14.57 7.09 -8.37
CA PRO A 92 -14.70 7.30 -9.81
C PRO A 92 -14.83 6.03 -10.64
N LEU A 93 -14.47 4.84 -10.12
CA LEU A 93 -14.75 3.54 -10.77
C LEU A 93 -16.23 3.13 -10.66
N GLY A 94 -17.04 3.87 -9.91
CA GLY A 94 -18.44 3.57 -9.66
C GLY A 94 -18.68 2.82 -8.35
N TYR A 95 -17.66 2.70 -7.48
CA TYR A 95 -17.85 2.22 -6.11
C TYR A 95 -18.68 3.26 -5.34
N LEU A 96 -19.93 2.90 -5.03
CA LEU A 96 -20.85 3.72 -4.22
C LEU A 96 -21.03 5.17 -4.73
N GLY A 97 -21.10 5.40 -6.04
CA GLY A 97 -21.21 6.74 -6.64
C GLY A 97 -22.64 7.24 -6.86
N THR A 98 -22.88 8.54 -6.61
CA THR A 98 -24.10 9.26 -7.04
C THR A 98 -23.78 10.32 -8.10
N PHE A 99 -24.51 10.33 -9.22
CA PHE A 99 -24.43 11.39 -10.24
C PHE A 99 -25.61 12.37 -10.13
N LYS A 100 -25.34 13.68 -10.29
CA LYS A 100 -26.37 14.71 -10.47
C LYS A 100 -26.42 15.13 -11.93
N GLU A 101 -27.51 14.80 -12.60
CA GLU A 101 -27.86 15.40 -13.88
C GLU A 101 -29.24 16.05 -13.75
N GLY A 102 -29.34 17.34 -14.11
CA GLY A 102 -30.60 18.06 -14.31
C GLY A 102 -31.75 17.76 -13.33
N GLN A 103 -31.61 18.18 -12.06
CA GLN A 103 -32.71 18.32 -11.08
C GLN A 103 -33.67 17.12 -10.83
N LYS A 104 -33.36 15.88 -11.24
CA LYS A 104 -34.07 14.68 -10.78
C LYS A 104 -33.09 13.56 -10.49
N ILE A 105 -32.94 13.24 -9.20
CA ILE A 105 -32.22 12.06 -8.72
C ILE A 105 -33.00 10.85 -9.25
N LYS A 106 -32.52 10.27 -10.35
CA LYS A 106 -32.99 8.96 -10.81
C LYS A 106 -31.96 7.96 -10.30
N GLU A 107 -32.31 7.25 -9.24
CA GLU A 107 -31.53 6.14 -8.66
C GLU A 107 -31.48 4.98 -9.66
N CYS A 108 -30.68 5.11 -10.72
CA CYS A 108 -30.50 4.04 -11.69
C CYS A 108 -29.04 4.03 -12.15
N TRP A 109 -28.16 3.47 -11.31
CA TRP A 109 -26.96 2.81 -11.79
C TRP A 109 -26.87 1.46 -11.11
N GLU A 110 -26.65 0.42 -11.92
CA GLU A 110 -26.08 -0.81 -11.41
C GLU A 110 -24.69 -0.45 -10.90
N VAL A 111 -24.49 -0.47 -9.58
CA VAL A 111 -23.17 -0.51 -8.96
C VAL A 111 -22.36 -1.53 -9.78
N VAL A 112 -21.30 -1.08 -10.47
CA VAL A 112 -20.32 -2.04 -10.97
C VAL A 112 -19.86 -2.75 -9.71
N ASN A 113 -20.12 -4.07 -9.66
CA ASN A 113 -19.96 -4.89 -8.47
C ASN A 113 -18.74 -4.41 -7.67
N GLU A 114 -18.93 -4.09 -6.39
CA GLU A 114 -17.89 -3.53 -5.52
C GLU A 114 -16.58 -4.31 -5.61
N ASP A 115 -16.67 -5.65 -5.64
CA ASP A 115 -15.53 -6.55 -5.80
C ASP A 115 -14.79 -6.33 -7.14
N VAL A 116 -15.52 -5.99 -8.21
CA VAL A 116 -14.95 -5.69 -9.53
C VAL A 116 -14.23 -4.35 -9.51
N CYS A 117 -14.79 -3.33 -8.86
CA CYS A 117 -14.12 -2.03 -8.71
C CYS A 117 -12.83 -2.16 -7.89
N GLU A 118 -12.90 -2.87 -6.76
CA GLU A 118 -11.72 -3.17 -5.94
C GLU A 118 -10.67 -3.93 -6.75
N LEU A 119 -11.08 -4.96 -7.49
CA LEU A 119 -10.19 -5.73 -8.35
C LEU A 119 -9.49 -4.83 -9.38
N ILE A 120 -10.25 -3.99 -10.10
CA ILE A 120 -9.68 -3.09 -11.12
C ILE A 120 -8.67 -2.14 -10.47
N ALA A 121 -9.05 -1.44 -9.40
CA ALA A 121 -8.18 -0.47 -8.73
C ALA A 121 -6.88 -1.13 -8.21
N THR A 122 -6.98 -2.35 -7.68
CA THR A 122 -5.84 -3.13 -7.20
C THR A 122 -4.81 -3.41 -8.28
N TYR A 123 -5.21 -3.66 -9.53
CA TYR A 123 -4.28 -4.03 -10.61
C TYR A 123 -3.73 -2.88 -11.45
N LEU A 124 -4.23 -1.64 -11.27
CA LEU A 124 -3.70 -0.46 -11.95
C LEU A 124 -2.36 -0.02 -11.33
N THR A 125 -1.42 0.46 -12.13
CA THR A 125 -0.19 1.11 -11.63
C THR A 125 -0.49 2.43 -10.90
N ASN A 126 0.47 2.96 -10.14
CA ASN A 126 0.25 4.25 -9.48
C ASN A 126 -0.05 5.38 -10.48
N THR A 127 0.66 5.42 -11.60
CA THR A 127 0.42 6.41 -12.66
C THR A 127 -0.98 6.29 -13.27
N GLU A 128 -1.49 5.08 -13.43
CA GLU A 128 -2.86 4.86 -13.94
C GLU A 128 -3.92 5.29 -12.92
N LEU A 129 -3.73 4.99 -11.63
CA LEU A 129 -4.60 5.46 -10.56
C LEU A 129 -4.63 6.98 -10.48
N GLU A 130 -3.47 7.62 -10.46
CA GLU A 130 -3.34 9.09 -10.42
C GLU A 130 -4.05 9.75 -11.60
N LYS A 131 -3.84 9.22 -12.81
CA LYS A 131 -4.52 9.70 -14.02
C LYS A 131 -6.04 9.56 -13.90
N PHE A 132 -6.50 8.40 -13.43
CA PHE A 132 -7.92 8.12 -13.30
C PHE A 132 -8.60 9.05 -12.28
N ILE A 133 -7.97 9.25 -11.11
CA ILE A 133 -8.41 10.20 -10.09
C ILE A 133 -8.46 11.62 -10.67
N ALA A 134 -7.38 12.07 -11.33
CA ALA A 134 -7.29 13.42 -11.88
C ALA A 134 -8.33 13.68 -12.98
N ASP A 135 -8.60 12.71 -13.85
CA ASP A 135 -9.59 12.85 -14.92
C ASP A 135 -11.02 12.91 -14.34
N SER A 136 -11.30 12.18 -13.26
CA SER A 136 -12.60 12.27 -12.56
C SER A 136 -12.86 13.65 -11.94
N GLN A 137 -11.82 14.32 -11.44
CA GLN A 137 -11.93 15.63 -10.80
C GLN A 137 -12.17 16.76 -11.81
N LYS A 138 -11.72 16.60 -13.07
CA LYS A 138 -11.98 17.57 -14.15
C LYS A 138 -13.44 17.56 -14.62
N CYS A 139 -14.19 16.50 -14.31
CA CYS A 139 -15.59 16.33 -14.71
C CYS A 139 -16.59 16.73 -13.61
N LYS A 140 -16.12 17.16 -12.43
CA LYS A 140 -16.95 17.72 -11.33
C LYS A 140 -17.08 19.24 -11.47
#